data_AF-A0A0F9B0R6-F1
#
_entry.id   AF-A0A0F9B0R6-F1
#
_cell.length_a   1.000
_cell.length_b   1.000
_cell.length_c   1.000
_cell.angle_alpha   90.00
_cell.angle_beta   90.00
_cell.angle_gamma   90.00
#
_symmetry.space_group_name_H-M   'P 1'
#
loop_
_entity.id
_entity.type
_entity.pdbx_description
1 polymer ?
#
loop_
_entity_poly.entity_id
_entity_poly.type
_entity_poly.pdbx_seq_one_letter_code
_entity_poly.pdbx_strand_id
1 'polypeptide(L)' 'MQILKKAKGNAGEIVPWNADKKDVHAEVLRRNAKAGYCTRYGECADRTKIMTMPLTKKGEANYRRAFGHD' A
#
# COMPACT_ATOMS: atom_id res chain seq x y z
N MET A 1 11.09 29.48 5.78
CA MET A 1 10.10 28.66 6.53
C MET A 1 10.81 27.69 7.48
N GLN A 2 10.85 27.99 8.79
CA GLN A 2 11.47 27.11 9.79
C GLN A 2 10.65 25.84 10.10
N ILE A 3 9.34 25.86 9.84
CA ILE A 3 8.42 24.74 10.11
C ILE A 3 8.71 23.53 9.22
N LEU A 4 8.99 23.75 7.92
CA LEU A 4 9.33 22.67 6.99
C LEU A 4 10.65 21.97 7.33
N LYS A 5 11.62 22.67 7.93
CA LYS A 5 12.89 22.09 8.39
C LYS A 5 12.71 21.13 9.58
N LYS A 6 11.64 21.29 10.36
CA LYS A 6 11.31 20.47 11.54
C LYS A 6 10.49 19.22 11.17
N ALA A 7 9.83 19.21 10.02
CA ALA A 7 9.14 18.05 9.49
C ALA A 7 10.14 17.09 8.82
N LYS A 8 10.99 16.41 9.62
CA LYS A 8 11.78 15.29 9.14
C LYS A 8 10.89 14.05 9.04
N GLY A 9 10.16 13.95 7.93
CA GLY A 9 9.52 12.71 7.53
C GLY A 9 10.57 11.66 7.17
N ASN A 10 10.54 10.52 7.84
CA ASN A 10 11.25 9.34 7.35
C ASN A 10 10.65 8.98 5.99
N ALA A 11 11.48 8.97 4.94
CA ALA A 11 11.10 8.56 3.59
C ALA A 11 9.98 9.39 2.91
N GLY A 12 10.15 10.72 2.82
CA GLY A 12 9.39 11.55 1.87
C GLY A 12 7.95 11.90 2.25
N GLU A 13 7.44 11.39 3.35
CA GLU A 13 6.10 11.72 3.84
C GLU A 13 6.15 12.77 4.96
N ILE A 14 5.48 13.91 4.75
CA ILE A 14 5.37 14.96 5.77
C ILE A 14 4.46 14.47 6.89
N VAL A 15 5.05 14.08 8.01
CA VAL A 15 4.37 13.66 9.24
C VAL A 15 4.72 14.59 10.42
N PRO A 16 3.83 14.77 11.41
CA PRO A 16 4.12 15.55 12.62
C PRO A 16 5.35 14.99 13.35
N TRP A 17 6.20 15.88 13.89
CA TRP A 17 7.49 15.53 14.53
C TRP A 17 7.34 14.49 15.67
N ASN A 18 6.17 14.37 16.30
CA ASN A 18 5.95 13.46 17.43
C ASN A 18 4.75 12.50 17.23
N ALA A 19 4.42 12.15 15.98
CA ALA A 19 3.33 11.22 15.72
C ALA A 19 3.72 9.78 16.14
N ASP A 20 2.83 9.09 16.86
CA ASP A 20 2.98 7.65 17.07
C ASP A 20 2.99 6.96 15.69
N LYS A 21 3.88 5.99 15.52
CA LYS A 21 3.99 5.20 14.28
C LYS A 21 2.65 4.55 13.92
N LYS A 22 1.83 4.20 14.91
CA LYS A 22 0.48 3.66 14.69
C LYS A 22 -0.44 4.69 14.02
N ASP A 23 -0.37 5.95 14.44
CA ASP A 23 -1.19 7.03 13.89
C ASP A 23 -0.73 7.39 12.47
N VAL A 24 0.58 7.37 12.23
CA VAL A 24 1.14 7.56 10.88
C VAL A 24 0.68 6.46 9.93
N HIS A 25 0.77 5.20 10.35
CA HIS A 25 0.32 4.08 9.53
C HIS A 25 -1.17 4.17 9.19
N ALA A 26 -2.02 4.51 10.17
CA ALA A 26 -3.45 4.69 9.96
C ALA A 26 -3.75 5.85 8.99
N GLU A 27 -3.04 6.97 9.09
CA GLU A 27 -3.21 8.12 8.19
C GLU A 27 -2.76 7.79 6.76
N VAL A 28 -1.66 7.07 6.59
CA VAL A 28 -1.19 6.60 5.27
C VAL A 28 -2.22 5.68 4.63
N LEU A 29 -2.71 4.67 5.38
CA LEU A 29 -3.78 3.78 4.90
C LEU A 29 -5.04 4.55 4.51
N ARG A 30 -5.43 5.56 5.31
CA ARG A 30 -6.58 6.42 5.00
C ARG A 30 -6.40 7.20 3.70
N ARG A 31 -5.21 7.77 3.46
CA ARG A 31 -4.88 8.53 2.24
C ARG A 31 -4.83 7.63 1.02
N ASN A 32 -4.16 6.48 1.12
CA ASN A 32 -4.07 5.52 0.03
C ASN A 32 -5.43 4.95 -0.34
N ALA A 33 -6.29 4.70 0.66
CA ALA A 33 -7.67 4.31 0.43
C ALA A 33 -8.51 5.39 -0.25
N LYS A 34 -8.34 6.66 0.15
CA LYS A 34 -9.01 7.79 -0.51
C LYS A 34 -8.55 7.98 -1.96
N ALA A 35 -7.27 7.73 -2.24
CA ALA A 35 -6.71 7.79 -3.59
C ALA A 35 -7.09 6.59 -4.48
N GLY A 36 -7.67 5.53 -3.89
CA GLY A 36 -8.10 4.33 -4.61
C GLY A 36 -6.99 3.30 -4.87
N TYR A 37 -5.81 3.47 -4.29
CA TYR A 37 -4.70 2.51 -4.47
C TYR A 37 -4.89 1.23 -3.67
N CYS A 38 -5.49 1.32 -2.48
CA CYS A 38 -5.74 0.17 -1.60
C CYS A 38 -7.02 0.35 -0.79
N THR A 39 -7.41 -0.64 0.01
CA THR A 39 -8.49 -0.51 0.99
C THR A 39 -8.01 0.21 2.24
N ARG A 40 -8.92 0.55 3.16
CA ARG A 40 -8.55 1.14 4.47
C ARG A 40 -7.64 0.24 5.32
N TYR A 41 -7.51 -1.03 4.96
CA TYR A 41 -6.68 -2.02 5.65
C TYR A 41 -5.39 -2.34 4.88
N GLY A 42 -5.13 -1.65 3.77
CA GLY A 42 -3.93 -1.86 2.95
C GLY A 42 -4.04 -2.98 1.93
N GLU A 43 -5.24 -3.56 1.74
CA GLU A 43 -5.45 -4.59 0.72
C GLU A 43 -5.60 -3.98 -0.67
N CYS A 44 -5.30 -4.73 -1.73
CA CYS A 44 -5.52 -4.26 -3.09
C CYS A 44 -7.02 -4.01 -3.34
N ALA A 45 -7.39 -2.88 -3.93
CA ALA A 45 -8.80 -2.51 -4.12
C ALA A 45 -9.58 -3.53 -4.97
N ASP A 46 -8.93 -4.11 -5.97
CA ASP A 46 -9.51 -5.14 -6.86
C ASP A 46 -9.18 -6.58 -6.43
N ARG A 47 -8.81 -6.79 -5.15
CA ARG A 47 -8.39 -8.11 -4.65
C ARG A 47 -9.38 -9.21 -5.03
N THR A 48 -10.68 -9.02 -4.81
CA THR A 48 -11.69 -10.02 -5.15
C THR A 48 -11.67 -10.36 -6.63
N LYS A 49 -11.61 -9.35 -7.52
CA LYS A 49 -11.55 -9.59 -8.97
C LYS A 49 -10.30 -10.40 -9.32
N ILE A 50 -9.14 -10.00 -8.81
CA ILE A 50 -7.86 -10.70 -9.04
C ILE A 50 -7.95 -12.16 -8.60
N MET A 51 -8.51 -12.43 -7.41
CA MET A 51 -8.63 -13.79 -6.87
C MET A 51 -9.69 -14.64 -7.58
N THR A 52 -10.73 -14.01 -8.14
CA THR A 52 -11.79 -14.70 -8.89
C THR A 52 -11.49 -14.88 -10.37
N MET A 53 -10.45 -14.22 -10.89
CA MET A 53 -10.08 -14.36 -12.29
C MET A 53 -9.62 -15.80 -12.55
N PRO A 54 -10.20 -16.49 -13.55
CA PRO A 54 -9.73 -17.82 -13.90
C PRO A 54 -8.26 -17.74 -14.31
N LEU A 55 -7.44 -18.60 -13.70
CA LEU A 55 -6.04 -18.75 -14.07
C LEU A 55 -5.97 -19.23 -15.52
N THR A 56 -5.67 -18.30 -16.42
CA THR A 56 -5.28 -18.66 -17.78
C THR A 56 -3.94 -19.39 -17.71
N LYS A 57 -3.66 -20.31 -18.64
CA LYS A 57 -2.35 -21.01 -18.70
C LYS A 57 -1.15 -20.06 -18.68
N LYS A 58 -1.32 -18.84 -19.22
CA LYS A 58 -0.30 -17.77 -19.21
C LYS A 58 -0.16 -17.11 -17.83
N GLY A 59 -1.25 -16.95 -17.10
CA GLY A 59 -1.24 -16.49 -15.70
C GLY A 59 -0.58 -17.50 -14.77
N GLU A 60 -0.87 -18.79 -14.96
CA GLU A 60 -0.32 -19.91 -14.19
C GLU A 60 1.20 -20.02 -14.38
N ALA A 61 1.68 -19.94 -15.63
CA ALA A 61 3.10 -19.89 -15.95
C ALA A 61 3.81 -18.66 -15.34
N ASN A 62 3.15 -17.49 -15.34
CA ASN A 62 3.71 -16.28 -14.71
C ASN A 62 3.72 -16.38 -13.18
N TYR A 63 2.70 -16.96 -12.57
CA TYR A 63 2.62 -17.15 -11.11
C TYR A 63 3.73 -18.11 -10.64
N ARG A 64 3.87 -19.25 -11.32
CA ARG A 64 4.98 -20.21 -11.10
C ARG A 64 6.35 -19.55 -11.29
N ARG A 65 6.52 -18.69 -12.29
CA ARG A 65 7.78 -17.94 -12.49
C ARG A 65 8.07 -16.93 -11.37
N ALA A 66 7.06 -16.20 -10.91
CA ALA A 66 7.22 -15.12 -9.95
C ALA A 66 7.36 -15.62 -8.51
N PHE A 67 6.66 -16.70 -8.16
CA PHE A 67 6.54 -17.18 -6.79
C PHE A 67 7.09 -18.60 -6.57
N GLY A 68 7.42 -19.35 -7.64
CA GLY A 68 8.10 -20.65 -7.53
C GLY A 68 7.23 -21.80 -7.03
N HIS A 69 5.91 -21.64 -7.02
CA HIS A 69 4.95 -22.62 -6.50
C HIS A 69 3.86 -22.94 -7.53
N ASP A 70 3.30 -24.15 -7.42
CA ASP A 70 2.12 -24.61 -8.19
C ASP A 70 0.82 -24.13 -7.55
#